data_AF-A0A519EJK7-F1
#
_entry.id   AF-A0A519EJK7-F1
#
_cell.length_a   1.000
_cell.length_b   1.000
_cell.length_c   1.000
_cell.angle_alpha   90.00
_cell.angle_beta   90.00
_cell.angle_gamma   90.00
#
_symmetry.space_group_name_H-M   'P 1'
#
loop_
_entity.id
_entity.type
_entity.pdbx_description
1 polymer ?
#
loop_
_entity_poly.entity_id
_entity_poly.type
_entity_poly.pdbx_seq_one_letter_code
_entity_poly.pdbx_strand_id
1 'polypeptide(L)'
;MQRISRVWLNKAATCRRHAKLSCAATAKRQSRKLCMANRSYLYSLGNRPTSYEDRSEKISGLSEWAYDVPFMYRLLMSVDPQLCASLVADGLGDEEEGQKTRLYAISSPFAPGLERVRRFADIVKLLASTPPPATATAPQAIAPASLLARFKEMFAPASPAAEPSVEASPEIRHLPGWLDETVAFLEAHRDDFLLLETVELDTMSEGEEDALRECVESEIERCRGVGAAFEALPAEIHEAARVLRSAAVDEAPPPLDAFFGLRFDDECDSTKTGDTDCPLGLTNWSDVLYFGLFNRAEFEADRAAG
;
A
#
# COMPACT_ATOMS: atom_id res chain seq x y z
N MET A 1 46.93 -46.83 -7.44
CA MET A 1 45.64 -46.35 -8.00
C MET A 1 44.54 -46.88 -7.07
N GLN A 2 44.07 -46.07 -6.10
CA GLN A 2 42.82 -45.28 -6.17
C GLN A 2 41.57 -46.16 -6.38
N ARG A 3 40.41 -46.02 -5.71
CA ARG A 3 39.91 -45.31 -4.54
C ARG A 3 38.45 -45.83 -4.37
N ILE A 4 38.04 -46.06 -3.14
CA ILE A 4 36.68 -45.98 -2.53
C ILE A 4 35.50 -45.59 -3.44
N SER A 5 34.40 -46.38 -3.43
CA SER A 5 32.99 -45.91 -3.53
C SER A 5 32.02 -47.03 -3.05
N ARG A 6 31.49 -46.92 -1.81
CA ARG A 6 30.18 -46.31 -1.45
C ARG A 6 29.00 -47.13 -2.02
N VAL A 7 28.38 -48.06 -1.28
CA VAL A 7 27.56 -47.86 -0.06
C VAL A 7 26.89 -46.49 -0.13
N TRP A 8 25.58 -46.42 -0.40
CA TRP A 8 24.65 -45.28 -0.16
C TRP A 8 23.46 -45.21 -1.13
N LEU A 9 22.91 -46.34 -1.63
CA LEU A 9 21.71 -46.28 -2.49
C LEU A 9 20.40 -46.83 -1.91
N ASN A 10 20.40 -47.57 -0.80
CA ASN A 10 19.14 -48.15 -0.26
C ASN A 10 18.72 -47.69 1.15
N LYS A 11 19.25 -46.57 1.65
CA LYS A 11 18.74 -45.87 2.85
C LYS A 11 18.10 -44.49 2.58
N ALA A 12 18.08 -44.04 1.32
CA ALA A 12 17.62 -42.71 0.94
C ALA A 12 16.10 -42.60 0.63
N ALA A 13 15.37 -43.73 0.69
CA ALA A 13 13.93 -43.78 0.44
C ALA A 13 13.06 -43.64 1.70
N THR A 14 13.61 -43.92 2.89
CA THR A 14 12.86 -43.83 4.16
C THR A 14 13.19 -42.56 4.96
N CYS A 15 14.26 -41.83 4.60
CA CYS A 15 14.63 -40.57 5.26
C CYS A 15 13.93 -39.33 4.67
N ARG A 16 13.23 -39.46 3.53
CA ARG A 16 12.57 -38.34 2.83
C ARG A 16 11.10 -38.09 3.19
N ARG A 17 10.49 -38.96 4.01
CA ARG A 17 9.12 -38.73 4.54
C ARG A 17 9.08 -38.23 5.98
N HIS A 18 10.14 -38.37 6.76
CA HIS A 18 10.22 -37.77 8.11
C HIS A 18 10.81 -36.35 8.11
N ALA A 19 11.57 -35.96 7.08
CA ALA A 19 12.11 -34.59 6.98
C ALA A 19 11.09 -33.53 6.51
N LYS A 20 9.94 -33.94 5.94
CA LYS A 20 8.88 -33.00 5.52
C LYS A 20 7.80 -32.74 6.58
N LEU A 21 7.69 -33.60 7.60
CA LEU A 21 6.77 -33.39 8.73
C LEU A 21 7.45 -32.75 9.95
N SER A 22 8.80 -32.77 10.02
CA SER A 22 9.56 -32.13 11.10
C SER A 22 9.89 -30.66 10.84
N CYS A 23 9.84 -30.18 9.59
CA CYS A 23 10.19 -28.79 9.26
C CYS A 23 9.03 -27.81 9.53
N ALA A 24 7.77 -28.27 9.46
CA ALA A 24 6.60 -27.45 9.75
C ALA A 24 6.35 -27.26 11.26
N ALA A 25 6.78 -28.21 12.10
CA ALA A 25 6.51 -28.18 13.54
C ALA A 25 7.61 -27.50 14.38
N THR A 26 8.75 -27.14 13.78
CA THR A 26 9.90 -26.59 14.53
C THR A 26 10.20 -25.13 14.19
N ALA A 27 9.34 -24.46 13.40
CA ALA A 27 9.35 -23.01 13.23
C ALA A 27 8.55 -22.27 14.31
N LYS A 28 7.90 -22.99 15.24
CA LYS A 28 7.00 -22.45 16.27
C LYS A 28 7.66 -21.95 17.55
N ARG A 29 8.99 -21.75 17.57
CA ARG A 29 9.69 -21.24 18.74
C ARG A 29 10.82 -20.29 18.36
N GLN A 30 10.50 -19.32 17.51
CA GLN A 30 11.30 -18.10 17.45
C GLN A 30 10.91 -17.25 18.66
N SER A 31 11.88 -17.07 19.56
CA SER A 31 11.91 -15.91 20.43
C SER A 31 11.57 -14.68 19.59
N ARG A 32 10.37 -14.12 19.81
CA ARG A 32 9.82 -12.97 19.08
C ARG A 32 10.58 -11.71 19.47
N LYS A 33 11.85 -11.61 19.05
CA LYS A 33 12.34 -10.30 18.63
C LYS A 33 11.55 -9.98 17.38
N LEU A 34 10.75 -8.91 17.40
CA LEU A 34 10.28 -8.28 16.16
C LEU A 34 11.53 -8.09 15.29
N CYS A 35 11.73 -8.94 14.28
CA CYS A 35 12.58 -8.59 13.17
C CYS A 35 11.77 -7.57 12.38
N MET A 36 11.94 -6.29 12.72
CA MET A 36 11.18 -5.19 12.13
C MET A 36 11.31 -5.25 10.61
N ALA A 37 10.23 -5.62 9.92
CA ALA A 37 10.19 -5.64 8.46
C ALA A 37 9.89 -4.26 7.87
N ASN A 38 9.58 -3.29 8.75
CA ASN A 38 9.22 -1.90 8.51
C ASN A 38 8.01 -1.80 7.58
N ARG A 39 6.88 -2.39 7.98
CA ARG A 39 5.69 -2.51 7.13
C ARG A 39 4.41 -2.06 7.82
N SER A 40 3.47 -1.58 7.02
CA SER A 40 2.05 -1.57 7.36
C SER A 40 1.39 -2.86 6.88
N TYR A 41 0.40 -3.34 7.62
CA TYR A 41 -0.36 -4.55 7.30
C TYR A 41 -1.84 -4.30 7.36
N LEU A 42 -2.57 -4.82 6.37
CA LEU A 42 -4.02 -4.70 6.28
C LEU A 42 -4.66 -6.09 6.38
N TYR A 43 -5.68 -6.20 7.22
CA TYR A 43 -6.43 -7.43 7.46
C TYR A 43 -7.95 -7.18 7.40
N SER A 44 -8.70 -8.27 7.21
CA SER A 44 -10.13 -8.35 7.42
C SER A 44 -10.46 -9.21 8.65
N LEU A 45 -11.38 -8.75 9.48
CA LEU A 45 -11.77 -9.36 10.76
C LEU A 45 -13.29 -9.33 10.96
N GLY A 46 -13.81 -10.26 11.77
CA GLY A 46 -15.22 -10.27 12.20
C GLY A 46 -15.52 -9.39 13.42
N ASN A 47 -14.51 -8.79 14.05
CA ASN A 47 -14.67 -7.88 15.19
C ASN A 47 -13.66 -6.74 15.16
N ARG A 48 -13.95 -5.68 15.93
CA ARG A 48 -12.98 -4.63 16.28
C ARG A 48 -12.26 -5.03 17.57
N PRO A 49 -10.94 -5.28 17.56
CA PRO A 49 -10.22 -5.76 18.73
C PRO A 49 -10.19 -4.75 19.88
N THR A 50 -10.50 -5.21 21.09
CA THR A 50 -10.43 -4.40 22.31
C THR A 50 -9.21 -4.72 23.19
N SER A 51 -8.57 -5.86 22.98
CA SER A 51 -7.29 -6.26 23.57
C SER A 51 -6.50 -7.18 22.62
N TYR A 52 -5.25 -7.46 22.93
CA TYR A 52 -4.39 -8.39 22.16
C TYR A 52 -4.98 -9.81 22.05
N GLU A 53 -5.71 -10.24 23.06
CA GLU A 53 -6.36 -11.55 23.14
C GLU A 53 -7.73 -11.59 22.43
N ASP A 54 -8.29 -10.44 22.05
CA ASP A 54 -9.60 -10.33 21.42
C ASP A 54 -9.58 -10.72 19.94
N ARG A 55 -9.19 -11.98 19.69
CA ARG A 55 -9.05 -12.56 18.36
C ARG A 55 -10.41 -12.85 17.75
N SER A 56 -10.56 -12.48 16.48
CA SER A 56 -11.68 -12.89 15.63
C SER A 56 -11.65 -14.41 15.39
N GLU A 57 -12.83 -14.99 15.17
CA GLU A 57 -12.95 -16.37 14.66
C GLU A 57 -12.38 -16.51 13.24
N LYS A 58 -12.50 -15.45 12.44
CA LYS A 58 -11.96 -15.38 11.07
C LYS A 58 -11.08 -14.15 10.92
N ILE A 59 -9.86 -14.38 10.43
CA ILE A 59 -8.91 -13.34 10.05
C ILE A 59 -8.43 -13.66 8.64
N SER A 60 -8.37 -12.65 7.78
CA SER A 60 -7.76 -12.75 6.47
C SER A 60 -6.73 -11.64 6.31
N GLY A 61 -5.50 -12.00 5.90
CA GLY A 61 -4.58 -11.00 5.38
C GLY A 61 -5.16 -10.38 4.12
N LEU A 62 -4.86 -9.11 3.86
CA LEU A 62 -5.28 -8.44 2.65
C LEU A 62 -4.09 -7.91 1.87
N SER A 63 -3.19 -7.18 2.53
CA SER A 63 -2.05 -6.57 1.87
C SER A 63 -1.01 -6.14 2.92
N GLU A 64 0.23 -5.94 2.47
CA GLU A 64 1.28 -5.31 3.26
C GLU A 64 2.09 -4.34 2.41
N TRP A 65 2.60 -3.28 3.04
CA TRP A 65 3.38 -2.26 2.37
C TRP A 65 4.60 -1.86 3.18
N ALA A 66 5.77 -1.76 2.53
CA ALA A 66 6.99 -1.39 3.21
C ALA A 66 7.13 0.14 3.32
N TYR A 67 7.53 0.60 4.49
CA TYR A 67 7.91 1.98 4.83
C TYR A 67 6.81 3.05 4.71
N ASP A 68 5.58 2.68 4.33
CA ASP A 68 4.47 3.64 4.15
C ASP A 68 3.11 2.95 4.33
N VAL A 69 2.06 3.76 4.44
CA VAL A 69 0.64 3.37 4.33
C VAL A 69 0.12 3.92 3.00
N PRO A 70 -0.14 3.08 1.98
CA PRO A 70 -0.54 3.56 0.67
C PRO A 70 -1.97 4.14 0.64
N PHE A 71 -2.28 4.92 -0.39
CA PHE A 71 -3.55 5.64 -0.52
C PHE A 71 -4.78 4.71 -0.42
N MET A 72 -4.76 3.54 -1.06
CA MET A 72 -5.90 2.60 -1.03
C MET A 72 -6.21 2.09 0.38
N TYR A 73 -5.20 1.94 1.26
CA TYR A 73 -5.44 1.55 2.65
C TYR A 73 -6.18 2.67 3.38
N ARG A 74 -5.69 3.92 3.25
CA ARG A 74 -6.34 5.10 3.86
C ARG A 74 -7.77 5.26 3.36
N LEU A 75 -8.00 5.07 2.06
CA LEU A 75 -9.34 5.13 1.47
C LEU A 75 -10.27 4.04 2.03
N LEU A 76 -9.81 2.80 2.15
CA LEU A 76 -10.58 1.72 2.78
C LEU A 76 -10.94 2.04 4.23
N MET A 77 -10.00 2.60 5.00
CA MET A 77 -10.19 2.89 6.42
C MET A 77 -11.05 4.14 6.70
N SER A 78 -11.33 4.95 5.68
CA SER A 78 -11.78 6.35 5.84
C SER A 78 -13.22 6.59 6.34
N VAL A 79 -14.09 5.58 6.46
CA VAL A 79 -15.53 5.81 6.79
C VAL A 79 -15.80 5.96 8.28
N ASP A 80 -15.14 5.18 9.14
CA ASP A 80 -15.18 5.33 10.61
C ASP A 80 -13.88 4.75 11.20
N PRO A 81 -12.72 5.37 10.93
CA PRO A 81 -11.46 4.90 11.50
C PRO A 81 -11.43 5.17 13.00
N GLN A 82 -11.19 4.11 13.77
CA GLN A 82 -11.12 4.14 15.22
C GLN A 82 -9.85 3.45 15.72
N LEU A 83 -9.30 4.00 16.80
CA LEU A 83 -8.22 3.38 17.56
C LEU A 83 -8.70 2.06 18.15
N CYS A 84 -7.89 1.02 18.02
CA CYS A 84 -8.16 -0.30 18.59
C CYS A 84 -6.85 -0.96 19.06
N ALA A 85 -6.95 -2.13 19.69
CA ALA A 85 -5.77 -2.87 20.14
C ALA A 85 -5.04 -3.50 18.94
N SER A 86 -3.70 -3.42 18.92
CA SER A 86 -2.89 -4.19 17.99
C SER A 86 -3.01 -5.68 18.28
N LEU A 87 -3.06 -6.47 17.21
CA LEU A 87 -3.05 -7.93 17.23
C LEU A 87 -1.67 -8.50 16.88
N VAL A 88 -0.73 -7.67 16.43
CA VAL A 88 0.64 -8.08 16.06
C VAL A 88 1.45 -8.47 17.28
N ALA A 89 1.43 -7.66 18.35
CA ALA A 89 2.16 -7.92 19.59
C ALA A 89 1.40 -7.43 20.83
N ASP A 90 1.68 -8.03 21.98
CA ASP A 90 1.05 -7.69 23.28
C ASP A 90 1.84 -6.65 24.08
N GLY A 91 2.96 -6.17 23.51
CA GLY A 91 3.87 -5.18 24.06
C GLY A 91 5.19 -5.17 23.32
N LEU A 92 6.13 -4.35 23.79
CA LEU A 92 7.49 -4.34 23.27
C LEU A 92 8.27 -5.54 23.85
N GLY A 93 9.18 -6.11 23.05
CA GLY A 93 9.72 -7.45 23.32
C GLY A 93 10.57 -7.62 24.58
N ASP A 94 11.07 -6.54 25.17
CA ASP A 94 11.97 -6.58 26.33
C ASP A 94 11.26 -6.26 27.67
N GLU A 95 9.92 -6.17 27.67
CA GLU A 95 9.13 -5.72 28.82
C GLU A 95 8.62 -6.85 29.71
N GLU A 96 8.50 -6.58 31.01
CA GLU A 96 7.98 -7.53 31.99
C GLU A 96 6.45 -7.72 31.86
N GLU A 97 6.00 -8.94 32.17
CA GLU A 97 4.58 -9.27 32.19
C GLU A 97 3.82 -8.37 33.18
N GLY A 98 2.78 -7.68 32.71
CA GLY A 98 2.02 -6.69 33.48
C GLY A 98 2.56 -5.25 33.43
N GLN A 99 3.69 -5.00 32.74
CA GLN A 99 4.24 -3.67 32.47
C GLN A 99 4.42 -3.41 30.97
N LYS A 100 3.75 -4.20 30.13
CA LYS A 100 3.86 -4.09 28.67
C LYS A 100 3.25 -2.79 28.17
N THR A 101 4.01 -2.08 27.34
CA THR A 101 3.57 -0.93 26.56
C THR A 101 2.41 -1.35 25.67
N ARG A 102 1.32 -0.59 25.70
CA ARG A 102 0.18 -0.89 24.84
C ARG A 102 0.48 -0.51 23.40
N LEU A 103 0.12 -1.42 22.49
CA LEU A 103 0.27 -1.22 21.06
C LEU A 103 -1.11 -1.05 20.43
N TYR A 104 -1.19 -0.12 19.48
CA TYR A 104 -2.43 0.34 18.90
C TYR A 104 -2.47 0.05 17.41
N ALA A 105 -3.68 -0.06 16.88
CA ALA A 105 -3.98 -0.24 15.47
C ALA A 105 -5.23 0.55 15.10
N ILE A 106 -5.57 0.56 13.82
CA ILE A 106 -6.77 1.25 13.31
C ILE A 106 -7.79 0.22 12.84
N SER A 107 -9.05 0.39 13.23
CA SER A 107 -10.16 -0.42 12.74
C SER A 107 -11.24 0.45 12.09
N SER A 108 -11.83 -0.05 11.01
CA SER A 108 -12.93 0.62 10.29
C SER A 108 -13.90 -0.42 9.72
N PRO A 109 -15.20 -0.12 9.55
CA PRO A 109 -16.12 -1.03 8.88
C PRO A 109 -15.68 -1.32 7.43
N PHE A 110 -15.67 -2.59 7.03
CA PHE A 110 -15.14 -3.00 5.73
C PHE A 110 -16.01 -2.50 4.57
N ALA A 111 -17.31 -2.82 4.61
CA ALA A 111 -18.20 -2.66 3.45
C ALA A 111 -18.28 -1.21 2.95
N PRO A 112 -18.44 -0.18 3.80
CA PRO A 112 -18.45 1.20 3.33
C PRO A 112 -17.13 1.64 2.69
N GLY A 113 -15.98 1.18 3.23
CA GLY A 113 -14.66 1.44 2.64
C GLY A 113 -14.52 0.83 1.25
N LEU A 114 -15.01 -0.40 1.07
CA LEU A 114 -15.03 -1.08 -0.23
C LEU A 114 -15.86 -0.32 -1.27
N GLU A 115 -17.01 0.26 -0.90
CA GLU A 115 -17.80 1.07 -1.82
C GLU A 115 -17.04 2.33 -2.29
N ARG A 116 -16.26 2.97 -1.40
CA ARG A 116 -15.39 4.09 -1.77
C ARG A 116 -14.33 3.64 -2.78
N VAL A 117 -13.68 2.50 -2.54
CA VAL A 117 -12.69 1.93 -3.48
C VAL A 117 -13.30 1.62 -4.84
N ARG A 118 -14.50 1.03 -4.91
CA ARG A 118 -15.17 0.75 -6.19
C ARG A 118 -15.41 2.02 -7.01
N ARG A 119 -16.01 3.04 -6.40
CA ARG A 119 -16.25 4.32 -7.09
C ARG A 119 -14.93 5.00 -7.49
N PHE A 120 -13.91 4.96 -6.63
CA PHE A 120 -12.59 5.50 -6.96
C PHE A 120 -11.98 4.77 -8.16
N ALA A 121 -12.05 3.43 -8.17
CA ALA A 121 -11.56 2.61 -9.28
C ALA A 121 -12.25 2.97 -10.60
N ASP A 122 -13.56 3.19 -10.60
CA ASP A 122 -14.28 3.61 -11.81
C ASP A 122 -13.82 4.99 -12.31
N ILE A 123 -13.60 5.95 -11.40
CA ILE A 123 -13.06 7.28 -11.74
C ILE A 123 -11.66 7.14 -12.36
N VAL A 124 -10.77 6.33 -11.76
CA VAL A 124 -9.40 6.16 -12.25
C VAL A 124 -9.35 5.38 -13.57
N LYS A 125 -10.20 4.38 -13.77
CA LYS A 125 -10.32 3.68 -15.08
C LYS A 125 -10.72 4.64 -16.20
N LEU A 126 -11.62 5.58 -15.91
CA LEU A 126 -11.98 6.65 -16.85
C LEU A 126 -10.79 7.59 -17.13
N LEU A 127 -10.00 7.92 -16.10
CA LEU A 127 -8.78 8.71 -16.25
C LEU A 127 -7.74 8.04 -17.15
N ALA A 128 -7.49 6.75 -16.94
CA ALA A 128 -6.56 5.96 -17.74
C ALA A 128 -7.00 5.86 -19.21
N SER A 129 -8.31 5.89 -19.47
CA SER A 129 -8.89 5.81 -20.82
C SER A 129 -8.98 7.16 -21.53
N THR A 130 -8.77 8.28 -20.81
CA THR A 130 -8.90 9.63 -21.36
C THR A 130 -7.51 10.26 -21.51
N PRO A 131 -7.06 10.57 -22.74
CA PRO A 131 -5.80 11.26 -22.92
C PRO A 131 -5.81 12.60 -22.17
N PRO A 132 -4.66 13.01 -21.57
CA PRO A 132 -4.58 14.34 -20.98
C PRO A 132 -4.95 15.39 -22.06
N PRO A 133 -5.68 16.45 -21.71
CA PRO A 133 -5.98 17.50 -22.68
C PRO A 133 -4.65 17.99 -23.27
N ALA A 134 -4.55 17.98 -24.59
CA ALA A 134 -3.37 18.48 -25.29
C ALA A 134 -3.07 19.87 -24.75
N THR A 135 -1.89 20.04 -24.15
CA THR A 135 -1.41 21.34 -23.71
C THR A 135 -1.49 22.28 -24.92
N ALA A 136 -2.43 23.21 -24.86
CA ALA A 136 -2.53 24.26 -25.85
C ALA A 136 -1.16 24.95 -25.86
N THR A 137 -0.44 24.76 -26.96
CA THR A 137 0.88 25.33 -27.15
C THR A 137 0.74 26.83 -26.90
N ALA A 138 1.41 27.34 -25.86
CA ALA A 138 1.42 28.77 -25.60
C ALA A 138 1.78 29.48 -26.92
N PRO A 139 1.08 30.56 -27.32
CA PRO A 139 1.48 31.32 -28.50
C PRO A 139 2.95 31.69 -28.34
N GLN A 140 3.80 31.20 -29.23
CA GLN A 140 5.22 31.52 -29.21
C GLN A 140 5.34 33.05 -29.19
N ALA A 141 5.84 33.58 -28.08
CA ALA A 141 6.20 34.98 -27.99
C ALA A 141 7.26 35.23 -29.07
N ILE A 142 6.91 36.00 -30.09
CA ILE A 142 7.82 36.45 -31.13
C ILE A 142 8.88 37.31 -30.42
N ALA A 143 10.04 36.72 -30.13
CA ALA A 143 11.18 37.48 -29.68
C ALA A 143 11.60 38.45 -30.79
N PRO A 144 11.87 39.74 -30.49
CA PRO A 144 12.32 40.66 -31.51
C PRO A 144 13.70 40.23 -32.02
N ALA A 145 13.77 39.85 -33.29
CA ALA A 145 15.02 39.47 -33.93
C ALA A 145 16.00 40.66 -33.92
N SER A 146 17.10 40.50 -33.19
CA SER A 146 18.25 41.41 -33.25
C SER A 146 18.86 41.40 -34.65
N LEU A 147 19.14 42.58 -35.21
CA LEU A 147 19.76 42.80 -36.54
C LEU A 147 21.08 42.01 -36.74
N LEU A 148 21.77 41.66 -35.66
CA LEU A 148 22.98 40.84 -35.70
C LEU A 148 22.72 39.35 -36.00
N ALA A 149 21.53 38.83 -35.68
CA ALA A 149 21.17 37.44 -35.97
C ALA A 149 20.96 37.21 -37.47
N ARG A 150 20.39 38.19 -38.19
CA ARG A 150 20.13 38.14 -39.64
C ARG A 150 21.40 38.09 -40.50
N PHE A 151 22.51 38.64 -40.01
CA PHE A 151 23.79 38.57 -40.73
C PHE A 151 24.49 37.21 -40.58
N LYS A 152 24.19 36.46 -39.51
CA LYS A 152 24.80 35.15 -39.25
C LYS A 152 24.13 34.03 -40.04
N GLU A 153 22.87 34.20 -40.43
CA GLU A 153 22.10 33.26 -41.27
C GLU A 153 22.57 33.20 -42.73
N MET A 154 23.26 34.23 -43.24
CA MET A 154 23.74 34.25 -44.64
C MET A 154 24.96 33.35 -44.90
N PHE A 155 25.55 32.73 -43.87
CA PHE A 155 26.78 31.94 -44.01
C PHE A 155 26.75 30.56 -43.34
N ALA A 156 25.58 30.10 -42.89
CA ALA A 156 25.44 28.77 -42.29
C ALA A 156 24.91 27.75 -43.32
N PRO A 157 25.53 26.56 -43.48
CA PRO A 157 24.90 25.48 -44.23
C PRO A 157 23.63 25.03 -43.48
N ALA A 158 22.55 24.79 -44.24
CA ALA A 158 21.28 24.34 -43.71
C ALA A 158 21.46 23.03 -42.93
N SER A 159 21.31 23.10 -41.61
CA SER A 159 21.13 21.93 -40.77
C SER A 159 19.67 21.49 -40.94
N PRO A 160 19.39 20.20 -41.22
CA PRO A 160 18.02 19.73 -41.29
C PRO A 160 17.38 19.94 -39.92
N ALA A 161 16.30 20.72 -39.90
CA ALA A 161 15.50 20.94 -38.72
C ALA A 161 15.04 19.58 -38.19
N ALA A 162 15.48 19.24 -36.97
CA ALA A 162 14.94 18.11 -36.25
C ALA A 162 13.44 18.36 -36.08
N GLU A 163 12.63 17.47 -36.63
CA GLU A 163 11.21 17.44 -36.35
C GLU A 163 11.01 17.32 -34.84
N PRO A 164 10.09 18.09 -34.23
CA PRO A 164 9.76 17.89 -32.84
C PRO A 164 9.20 16.47 -32.70
N SER A 165 9.97 15.59 -32.06
CA SER A 165 9.49 14.32 -31.58
C SER A 165 8.39 14.63 -30.57
N VAL A 166 7.14 14.47 -31.00
CA VAL A 166 6.01 14.36 -30.10
C VAL A 166 6.27 13.09 -29.32
N GLU A 167 6.88 13.22 -28.13
CA GLU A 167 6.93 12.13 -27.17
C GLU A 167 5.48 11.76 -26.85
N ALA A 168 5.00 10.70 -27.50
CA ALA A 168 3.72 10.12 -27.20
C ALA A 168 3.76 9.75 -25.71
N SER A 169 2.83 10.31 -24.93
CA SER A 169 2.67 9.89 -23.54
C SER A 169 2.54 8.37 -23.51
N PRO A 170 3.25 7.68 -22.60
CA PRO A 170 3.19 6.23 -22.51
C PRO A 170 1.73 5.80 -22.34
N GLU A 171 1.32 4.83 -23.15
CA GLU A 171 0.01 4.21 -23.07
C GLU A 171 -0.13 3.54 -21.69
N ILE A 172 -1.18 3.87 -20.94
CA ILE A 172 -1.49 3.25 -19.65
C ILE A 172 -2.12 1.88 -19.92
N ARG A 173 -1.44 0.79 -19.55
CA ARG A 173 -1.82 -0.57 -19.94
C ARG A 173 -2.30 -1.41 -18.78
N HIS A 174 -1.71 -1.26 -17.60
CA HIS A 174 -1.87 -2.18 -16.49
C HIS A 174 -2.83 -1.65 -15.42
N LEU A 175 -2.83 -0.33 -15.18
CA LEU A 175 -3.60 0.29 -14.11
C LEU A 175 -5.08 -0.12 -14.05
N PRO A 176 -5.87 -0.15 -15.15
CA PRO A 176 -7.26 -0.61 -15.09
C PRO A 176 -7.41 -2.05 -14.60
N GLY A 177 -6.52 -2.95 -15.03
CA GLY A 177 -6.52 -4.35 -14.61
C GLY A 177 -6.20 -4.51 -13.14
N TRP A 178 -5.21 -3.78 -12.62
CA TRP A 178 -4.87 -3.79 -11.19
C TRP A 178 -6.02 -3.30 -10.31
N LEU A 179 -6.78 -2.31 -10.76
CA LEU A 179 -7.98 -1.83 -10.05
C LEU A 179 -9.06 -2.91 -9.99
N ASP A 180 -9.35 -3.58 -11.10
CA ASP A 180 -10.33 -4.66 -11.15
C ASP A 180 -9.90 -5.86 -10.28
N GLU A 181 -8.61 -6.24 -10.34
CA GLU A 181 -8.02 -7.28 -9.48
C GLU A 181 -8.10 -6.92 -7.99
N THR A 182 -7.79 -5.68 -7.62
CA THR A 182 -7.87 -5.18 -6.24
C THR A 182 -9.30 -5.28 -5.71
N VAL A 183 -10.29 -4.79 -6.47
CA VAL A 183 -11.70 -4.85 -6.08
C VAL A 183 -12.16 -6.30 -5.93
N ALA A 184 -11.86 -7.17 -6.91
CA ALA A 184 -12.24 -8.57 -6.86
C ALA A 184 -11.59 -9.30 -5.67
N PHE A 185 -10.33 -9.00 -5.36
CA PHE A 185 -9.63 -9.56 -4.21
C PHE A 185 -10.27 -9.13 -2.89
N LEU A 186 -10.56 -7.84 -2.72
CA LEU A 186 -11.22 -7.31 -1.53
C LEU A 186 -12.61 -7.94 -1.32
N GLU A 187 -13.38 -8.12 -2.40
CA GLU A 187 -14.68 -8.78 -2.33
C GLU A 187 -14.60 -10.24 -1.85
N ALA A 188 -13.59 -10.97 -2.31
CA ALA A 188 -13.39 -12.37 -1.94
C ALA A 188 -12.96 -12.55 -0.47
N HIS A 189 -12.27 -11.56 0.10
CA HIS A 189 -11.67 -11.64 1.43
C HIS A 189 -12.35 -10.76 2.48
N ARG A 190 -13.49 -10.14 2.14
CA ARG A 190 -14.24 -9.26 3.04
C ARG A 190 -14.76 -9.99 4.29
N ASP A 191 -14.88 -9.21 5.34
CA ASP A 191 -15.52 -9.53 6.61
C ASP A 191 -16.14 -8.25 7.18
N ASP A 192 -16.52 -8.23 8.45
CA ASP A 192 -17.24 -7.08 9.02
C ASP A 192 -16.35 -5.82 9.17
N PHE A 193 -15.08 -6.01 9.56
CA PHE A 193 -14.14 -4.93 9.87
C PHE A 193 -12.82 -5.09 9.12
N LEU A 194 -12.16 -3.96 8.89
CA LEU A 194 -10.77 -3.86 8.53
C LEU A 194 -9.93 -3.63 9.79
N LEU A 195 -8.68 -4.09 9.75
CA LEU A 195 -7.63 -3.77 10.72
C LEU A 195 -6.38 -3.34 9.95
N LEU A 196 -5.90 -2.13 10.22
CA LEU A 196 -4.64 -1.59 9.72
C LEU A 196 -3.65 -1.51 10.88
N GLU A 197 -2.57 -2.28 10.76
CA GLU A 197 -1.45 -2.30 11.69
C GLU A 197 -0.32 -1.44 11.16
N THR A 198 0.09 -0.43 11.94
CA THR A 198 1.22 0.46 11.65
C THR A 198 2.37 0.29 12.64
N VAL A 199 2.25 -0.66 13.58
CA VAL A 199 3.15 -0.82 14.72
C VAL A 199 4.64 -0.87 14.36
N GLU A 200 5.02 -1.52 13.25
CA GLU A 200 6.42 -1.54 12.85
C GLU A 200 6.91 -0.17 12.36
N LEU A 201 6.05 0.63 11.72
CA LEU A 201 6.38 2.00 11.31
C LEU A 201 6.48 2.92 12.53
N ASP A 202 5.55 2.78 13.48
CA ASP A 202 5.48 3.64 14.65
C ASP A 202 6.68 3.40 15.58
N THR A 203 7.03 2.13 15.81
CA THR A 203 8.17 1.73 16.66
C THR A 203 9.54 2.03 16.07
N MET A 204 9.63 2.41 14.78
CA MET A 204 10.86 2.99 14.22
C MET A 204 11.08 4.43 14.66
N SER A 205 10.00 5.15 14.94
CA SER A 205 10.03 6.59 15.20
C SER A 205 9.99 6.87 16.70
N GLU A 206 9.17 6.11 17.41
CA GLU A 206 8.84 6.34 18.81
C GLU A 206 8.98 5.06 19.65
N GLY A 207 9.19 5.22 20.96
CA GLY A 207 9.30 4.11 21.90
C GLY A 207 8.38 4.21 23.12
N GLU A 208 7.75 5.37 23.33
CA GLU A 208 6.88 5.63 24.48
C GLU A 208 5.41 5.39 24.09
N GLU A 209 4.61 4.83 25.00
CA GLU A 209 3.22 4.44 24.74
C GLU A 209 2.37 5.60 24.17
N ASP A 210 2.45 6.78 24.79
CA ASP A 210 1.68 7.95 24.38
C ASP A 210 2.09 8.43 22.97
N ALA A 211 3.39 8.39 22.65
CA ALA A 211 3.91 8.78 21.34
C ALA A 211 3.51 7.77 20.25
N LEU A 212 3.56 6.47 20.55
CA LEU A 212 3.06 5.41 19.65
C LEU A 212 1.57 5.57 19.38
N ARG A 213 0.78 5.90 20.41
CA ARG A 213 -0.65 6.21 20.26
C ARG A 213 -0.87 7.42 19.36
N GLU A 214 -0.11 8.49 19.56
CA GLU A 214 -0.20 9.71 18.73
C GLU A 214 0.13 9.44 17.26
N CYS A 215 1.08 8.53 16.95
CA CYS A 215 1.35 8.09 15.59
C CYS A 215 0.12 7.47 14.92
N VAL A 216 -0.57 6.55 15.63
CA VAL A 216 -1.77 5.89 15.12
C VAL A 216 -2.94 6.88 14.98
N GLU A 217 -3.12 7.78 15.96
CA GLU A 217 -4.14 8.84 15.88
C GLU A 217 -3.87 9.80 14.72
N SER A 218 -2.61 10.11 14.44
CA SER A 218 -2.21 10.90 13.25
C SER A 218 -2.54 10.18 11.94
N GLU A 219 -2.35 8.86 11.86
CA GLU A 219 -2.75 8.07 10.69
C GLU A 219 -4.28 7.96 10.56
N ILE A 220 -5.02 7.92 11.67
CA ILE A 220 -6.48 8.04 11.66
C ILE A 220 -6.93 9.36 11.03
N GLU A 221 -6.28 10.48 11.37
CA GLU A 221 -6.58 11.77 10.74
C GLU A 221 -6.25 11.77 9.24
N ARG A 222 -5.17 11.12 8.81
CA ARG A 222 -4.88 10.93 7.38
C ARG A 222 -5.97 10.12 6.67
N CYS A 223 -6.47 9.05 7.28
CA CYS A 223 -7.60 8.28 6.76
C CYS A 223 -8.86 9.14 6.63
N ARG A 224 -9.16 9.98 7.64
CA ARG A 224 -10.30 10.92 7.61
C ARG A 224 -10.13 11.97 6.52
N GLY A 225 -8.92 12.50 6.35
CA GLY A 225 -8.57 13.44 5.28
C GLY A 225 -8.83 12.86 3.89
N VAL A 226 -8.37 11.64 3.63
CA VAL A 226 -8.66 10.92 2.36
C VAL A 226 -10.16 10.70 2.18
N GLY A 227 -10.88 10.36 3.24
CA GLY A 227 -12.35 10.27 3.20
C GLY A 227 -13.02 11.59 2.81
N ALA A 228 -12.62 12.69 3.43
CA ALA A 228 -13.15 14.02 3.11
C ALA A 228 -12.82 14.44 1.67
N ALA A 229 -11.62 14.14 1.19
CA ALA A 229 -11.20 14.38 -0.19
C ALA A 229 -12.09 13.62 -1.18
N PHE A 230 -12.34 12.34 -0.90
CA PHE A 230 -13.20 11.48 -1.71
C PHE A 230 -14.65 11.96 -1.77
N GLU A 231 -15.21 12.40 -0.64
CA GLU A 231 -16.57 12.97 -0.59
C GLU A 231 -16.67 14.33 -1.30
N ALA A 232 -15.57 15.08 -1.37
CA ALA A 232 -15.52 16.33 -2.13
C ALA A 232 -15.48 16.12 -3.65
N LEU A 233 -15.23 14.90 -4.14
CA LEU A 233 -15.29 14.59 -5.56
C LEU A 233 -16.75 14.68 -6.08
N PRO A 234 -16.99 15.37 -7.20
CA PRO A 234 -18.31 15.45 -7.84
C PRO A 234 -18.99 14.10 -8.05
N ALA A 235 -20.33 14.07 -8.00
CA ALA A 235 -21.09 12.84 -8.20
C ALA A 235 -20.99 12.30 -9.64
N GLU A 236 -20.82 13.20 -10.62
CA GLU A 236 -20.65 12.85 -12.03
C GLU A 236 -19.21 12.40 -12.29
N ILE A 237 -19.04 11.23 -12.91
CA ILE A 237 -17.76 10.53 -13.01
C ILE A 237 -16.74 11.24 -13.89
N HIS A 238 -17.16 11.88 -14.99
CA HIS A 238 -16.25 12.63 -15.86
C HIS A 238 -15.74 13.90 -15.17
N GLU A 239 -16.60 14.59 -14.42
CA GLU A 239 -16.22 15.74 -13.61
C GLU A 239 -15.30 15.33 -12.45
N ALA A 240 -15.62 14.26 -11.74
CA ALA A 240 -14.77 13.70 -10.69
C ALA A 240 -13.38 13.35 -11.20
N ALA A 241 -13.29 12.69 -12.37
CA ALA A 241 -12.03 12.40 -13.02
C ALA A 241 -11.23 13.69 -13.30
N ARG A 242 -11.85 14.72 -13.90
CA ARG A 242 -11.15 16.00 -14.14
C ARG A 242 -10.62 16.63 -12.86
N VAL A 243 -11.42 16.68 -11.80
CA VAL A 243 -11.00 17.23 -10.50
C VAL A 243 -9.86 16.41 -9.91
N LEU A 244 -9.98 15.09 -9.89
CA LEU A 244 -8.96 14.18 -9.36
C LEU A 244 -7.62 14.33 -10.11
N ARG A 245 -7.65 14.41 -11.44
CA ARG A 245 -6.45 14.63 -12.27
C ARG A 245 -5.77 15.97 -11.93
N SER A 246 -6.55 17.03 -11.76
CA SER A 246 -6.00 18.35 -11.41
C SER A 246 -5.40 18.35 -10.00
N ALA A 247 -6.12 17.80 -9.02
CA ALA A 247 -5.67 17.77 -7.63
C ALA A 247 -4.43 16.88 -7.41
N ALA A 248 -4.19 15.91 -8.28
CA ALA A 248 -2.98 15.08 -8.22
C ALA A 248 -1.72 15.79 -8.69
N VAL A 249 -1.84 16.81 -9.56
CA VAL A 249 -0.72 17.55 -10.14
C VAL A 249 -0.52 18.89 -9.46
N ASP A 250 -1.62 19.59 -9.17
CA ASP A 250 -1.62 20.90 -8.53
C ASP A 250 -2.02 20.73 -7.07
N GLU A 251 -1.29 21.37 -6.14
CA GLU A 251 -1.61 21.37 -4.72
C GLU A 251 -2.94 22.12 -4.49
N ALA A 252 -4.04 21.38 -4.57
CA ALA A 252 -5.38 21.88 -4.39
C ALA A 252 -5.63 22.26 -2.91
N PRO A 253 -6.56 23.18 -2.61
CA PRO A 253 -6.91 23.47 -1.22
C PRO A 253 -7.58 22.25 -0.54
N PRO A 254 -7.48 22.14 0.79
CA PRO A 254 -8.18 21.09 1.52
C PRO A 254 -9.69 21.05 1.25
N PRO A 255 -10.29 19.86 1.12
CA PRO A 255 -9.68 18.54 1.39
C PRO A 255 -9.04 17.87 0.16
N LEU A 256 -8.98 18.52 -1.00
CA LEU A 256 -8.49 17.89 -2.24
C LEU A 256 -6.97 17.74 -2.30
N ASP A 257 -6.24 18.41 -1.40
CA ASP A 257 -4.79 18.25 -1.19
C ASP A 257 -4.39 16.79 -0.91
N ALA A 258 -5.27 15.98 -0.35
CA ALA A 258 -5.00 14.56 -0.10
C ALA A 258 -4.75 13.71 -1.37
N PHE A 259 -5.08 14.25 -2.56
CA PHE A 259 -4.78 13.59 -3.83
C PHE A 259 -3.43 14.01 -4.44
N PHE A 260 -2.81 15.06 -3.90
CA PHE A 260 -1.58 15.63 -4.45
C PHE A 260 -0.45 14.60 -4.46
N GLY A 261 0.26 14.49 -5.58
CA GLY A 261 1.36 13.55 -5.76
C GLY A 261 0.94 12.13 -6.17
N LEU A 262 -0.36 11.80 -6.15
CA LEU A 262 -0.83 10.52 -6.67
C LEU A 262 -0.61 10.42 -8.18
N ARG A 263 -0.23 9.22 -8.63
CA ARG A 263 -0.08 8.93 -10.05
C ARG A 263 -1.21 8.04 -10.54
N PHE A 264 -1.69 8.33 -11.74
CA PHE A 264 -2.73 7.53 -12.42
C PHE A 264 -2.19 6.95 -13.73
N ASP A 265 -1.00 6.35 -13.65
CA ASP A 265 -0.34 5.61 -14.73
C ASP A 265 0.23 4.28 -14.20
N ASP A 266 0.94 3.54 -15.04
CA ASP A 266 1.50 2.23 -14.70
C ASP A 266 2.68 2.30 -13.70
N GLU A 267 3.13 3.51 -13.34
CA GLU A 267 4.19 3.72 -12.34
C GLU A 267 3.62 4.07 -10.96
N CYS A 268 2.30 3.93 -10.75
CA CYS A 268 1.61 4.42 -9.54
C CYS A 268 2.08 3.84 -8.20
N ASP A 269 2.87 2.78 -8.23
CA ASP A 269 3.40 2.07 -7.06
C ASP A 269 4.93 1.89 -7.11
N SER A 270 5.62 2.57 -8.02
CA SER A 270 7.07 2.45 -8.23
C SER A 270 7.90 3.19 -7.15
N THR A 271 7.67 2.86 -5.88
CA THR A 271 8.36 3.46 -4.73
C THR A 271 9.84 3.04 -4.64
N LYS A 272 10.19 1.84 -5.12
CA LYS A 272 11.55 1.30 -5.05
C LYS A 272 12.54 2.01 -6.00
N THR A 273 12.04 2.57 -7.09
CA THR A 273 12.86 3.35 -8.03
C THR A 273 12.97 4.81 -7.61
N GLY A 274 12.19 5.25 -6.62
CA GLY A 274 12.10 6.64 -6.19
C GLY A 274 11.25 7.51 -7.12
N ASP A 275 10.54 6.92 -8.07
CA ASP A 275 9.73 7.65 -9.05
C ASP A 275 8.32 8.00 -8.54
N THR A 276 7.94 7.44 -7.39
CA THR A 276 6.65 7.67 -6.71
C THR A 276 6.85 7.84 -5.21
N ASP A 277 6.48 9.02 -4.72
CA ASP A 277 6.48 9.34 -3.28
C ASP A 277 5.13 9.00 -2.62
N CYS A 278 4.04 8.91 -3.40
CA CYS A 278 2.69 8.66 -2.91
C CYS A 278 2.08 7.43 -3.60
N PRO A 279 2.35 6.20 -3.13
CA PRO A 279 1.85 4.98 -3.76
C PRO A 279 0.33 4.87 -3.68
N LEU A 280 -0.29 4.36 -4.75
CA LEU A 280 -1.71 4.00 -4.72
C LEU A 280 -1.97 2.78 -3.84
N GLY A 281 -1.09 1.79 -3.83
CA GLY A 281 -1.25 0.52 -3.11
C GLY A 281 -2.07 -0.52 -3.87
N LEU A 282 -1.87 -0.62 -5.17
CA LEU A 282 -2.50 -1.61 -6.05
C LEU A 282 -1.66 -2.87 -6.23
N THR A 283 -0.35 -2.80 -6.01
CA THR A 283 0.57 -3.93 -6.22
C THR A 283 1.08 -4.47 -4.89
N ASN A 284 0.29 -5.26 -4.13
CA ASN A 284 0.74 -6.16 -3.03
C ASN A 284 -0.46 -6.85 -2.32
N TRP A 285 -1.52 -7.22 -3.04
CA TRP A 285 -2.69 -7.90 -2.44
C TRP A 285 -2.44 -9.41 -2.31
N SER A 286 -2.55 -9.93 -1.09
CA SER A 286 -2.28 -11.32 -0.74
C SER A 286 -2.91 -11.67 0.61
N ASP A 287 -3.48 -12.86 0.74
CA ASP A 287 -3.98 -13.40 2.01
C ASP A 287 -2.85 -13.98 2.89
N VAL A 288 -1.67 -14.17 2.30
CA VAL A 288 -0.44 -14.56 2.97
C VAL A 288 0.45 -13.33 3.12
N LEU A 289 0.61 -12.88 4.36
CA LEU A 289 1.47 -11.74 4.73
C LEU A 289 2.74 -12.22 5.44
N TYR A 290 3.76 -11.36 5.49
CA TYR A 290 4.97 -11.53 6.28
C TYR A 290 4.62 -11.73 7.76
N PHE A 291 3.68 -10.93 8.26
CA PHE A 291 3.13 -11.10 9.59
C PHE A 291 1.69 -11.64 9.53
N GLY A 292 1.56 -12.96 9.70
CA GLY A 292 0.25 -13.61 9.82
C GLY A 292 -0.32 -13.45 11.23
N LEU A 293 -1.61 -13.13 11.34
CA LEU A 293 -2.31 -13.11 12.62
C LEU A 293 -2.98 -14.46 12.88
N PHE A 294 -2.95 -14.92 14.13
CA PHE A 294 -3.73 -16.07 14.55
C PHE A 294 -5.19 -15.68 14.74
N ASN A 295 -6.10 -16.50 14.19
CA ASN A 295 -7.50 -16.48 14.63
C ASN A 295 -7.62 -17.01 16.07
N ARG A 296 -8.83 -16.93 16.65
CA ARG A 296 -9.08 -17.33 18.04
C ARG A 296 -8.60 -18.74 18.36
N ALA A 297 -9.00 -19.73 17.55
CA ALA A 297 -8.64 -21.12 17.78
C ALA A 297 -7.11 -21.34 17.69
N GLU A 298 -6.45 -20.71 16.73
CA GLU A 298 -4.99 -20.77 16.58
C GLU A 298 -4.26 -20.13 17.76
N PHE A 299 -4.76 -18.99 18.23
CA PHE A 299 -4.19 -18.25 19.36
C PHE A 299 -4.31 -19.03 20.67
N GLU A 300 -5.48 -19.60 20.95
CA GLU A 300 -5.70 -20.46 22.13
C GLU A 300 -4.82 -21.72 22.09
N ALA A 301 -4.69 -22.35 20.93
CA ALA A 301 -3.84 -23.53 20.75
C ALA A 301 -2.35 -23.19 20.95
N ASP A 302 -1.91 -22.01 20.51
CA ASP A 302 -0.54 -21.53 20.71
C ASP A 302 -0.26 -21.27 22.21
N ARG A 303 -1.19 -20.60 22.90
CA ARG A 303 -1.09 -20.36 24.35
C ARG A 303 -1.07 -21.63 25.19
N ALA A 304 -1.81 -22.67 24.79
CA ALA A 304 -1.81 -23.95 25.49
C ALA A 304 -0.53 -24.76 25.28
N ALA A 305 0.26 -24.45 24.23
CA ALA A 305 1.50 -25.15 23.89
C ALA A 305 2.76 -24.47 24.49
N GLY A 306 2.64 -23.24 24.99
CA GLY A 306 3.71 -22.45 25.62
C GLY A 306 3.87 -22.73 27.10
#